data_AF-A0A183L0L2-F1
#
_entry.id   AF-A0A183L0L2-F1
#
_cell.length_a   1.000
_cell.length_b   1.000
_cell.length_c   1.000
_cell.angle_alpha   90.00
_cell.angle_beta   90.00
_cell.angle_gamma   90.00
#
_symmetry.space_group_name_H-M   'P 1'
#
loop_
_entity.id
_entity.type
_entity.pdbx_description
1 polymer ?
#
loop_
_entity_poly.entity_id
_entity_poly.type
_entity_poly.pdbx_seq_one_letter_code
_entity_poly.pdbx_strand_id
1 'polypeptide(L)'
;MNIFYRCIICGCLKINSFFLHSTLACRSALRRKHKEEMSMNASRPHHLPVLQKEHEQEMHRLLKNQTDALRNLSLRILDSLDGRVVEQQLTLERIGVPAFLRTTNAQIIRIQMRILDWIVRLSRRSLPQSSSLSTPETISSTWPP
;
A
#
# COMPACT_ATOMS: atom_id res chain seq x y z
N MET A 1 1.14 -67.82 -43.61
CA MET A 1 0.59 -66.62 -42.95
C MET A 1 0.49 -66.70 -41.41
N ASN A 2 0.56 -67.87 -40.75
CA ASN A 2 0.35 -67.97 -39.29
C ASN A 2 1.56 -67.63 -38.39
N ILE A 3 2.79 -67.81 -38.85
CA ILE A 3 4.02 -67.65 -38.03
C ILE A 3 4.34 -66.18 -37.76
N PHE A 4 4.13 -65.30 -38.75
CA PHE A 4 4.43 -63.88 -38.65
C PHE A 4 3.54 -63.18 -37.62
N TYR A 5 2.22 -63.45 -37.66
CA TYR A 5 1.27 -62.95 -36.65
C TYR A 5 1.57 -63.46 -35.24
N ARG A 6 1.98 -64.72 -35.08
CA ARG A 6 2.40 -65.27 -33.77
C ARG A 6 3.63 -64.58 -33.20
N CYS A 7 4.60 -64.26 -34.05
CA CYS A 7 5.81 -63.54 -33.65
C CYS A 7 5.51 -62.09 -33.26
N ILE A 8 4.63 -61.41 -34.01
CA ILE A 8 4.16 -60.06 -33.69
C ILE A 8 3.40 -60.04 -32.35
N ILE A 9 2.45 -60.96 -32.16
CA ILE A 9 1.68 -61.05 -30.90
C ILE A 9 2.61 -61.35 -29.71
N CYS A 10 3.56 -62.28 -29.85
CA CYS A 10 4.55 -62.57 -28.81
C CYS A 10 5.44 -61.36 -28.48
N GLY A 11 5.85 -60.61 -29.51
CA GLY A 11 6.59 -59.35 -29.36
C GLY A 11 5.78 -58.29 -28.61
N CYS A 12 4.54 -58.05 -29.01
CA CYS A 12 3.63 -57.11 -28.35
C CYS A 12 3.38 -57.49 -26.88
N LEU A 13 3.22 -58.78 -26.58
CA LEU A 13 3.02 -59.26 -25.20
C LEU A 13 4.27 -59.06 -24.33
N LYS A 14 5.47 -59.31 -24.87
CA LYS A 14 6.74 -59.05 -24.19
C LYS A 14 6.97 -57.56 -23.94
N ILE A 15 6.65 -56.70 -24.91
CA ILE A 15 6.75 -55.25 -24.76
C ILE A 15 5.76 -54.74 -23.70
N ASN A 16 4.52 -55.22 -23.71
CA ASN A 16 3.52 -54.89 -22.71
C ASN A 16 3.95 -55.35 -21.29
N SER A 17 4.45 -56.58 -21.16
CA SER A 17 4.98 -57.10 -19.91
C SER A 17 6.19 -56.32 -19.39
N PHE A 18 7.10 -55.90 -20.28
CA PHE A 18 8.26 -55.08 -19.92
C PHE A 18 7.83 -53.71 -19.41
N PHE A 19 6.89 -53.05 -20.12
CA PHE A 19 6.36 -51.76 -19.72
C PHE A 19 5.59 -51.84 -18.39
N LEU A 20 4.78 -52.88 -18.19
CA LEU A 20 4.07 -53.12 -16.94
C LEU A 20 5.04 -53.36 -15.77
N HIS A 21 6.10 -54.14 -15.97
CA HIS A 21 7.12 -54.36 -14.93
C HIS A 21 7.88 -53.07 -14.59
N SER A 22 8.28 -52.29 -15.61
CA SER A 22 8.97 -51.01 -15.42
C SER A 22 8.12 -49.98 -14.67
N THR A 23 6.83 -49.85 -15.02
CA THR A 23 5.89 -48.94 -14.33
C THR A 23 5.63 -49.37 -12.88
N LEU A 24 5.49 -50.67 -12.61
CA LEU A 24 5.35 -51.20 -11.25
C LEU A 24 6.61 -50.99 -10.40
N ALA A 25 7.80 -51.17 -10.99
CA ALA A 25 9.08 -50.91 -10.34
C ALA A 25 9.28 -49.42 -10.01
N CYS A 26 8.92 -48.52 -10.93
CA CYS A 26 8.94 -47.08 -10.66
C CYS A 26 7.98 -46.71 -9.51
N ARG A 27 6.77 -47.26 -9.54
CA ARG A 27 5.75 -47.05 -8.50
C ARG A 27 6.22 -47.54 -7.12
N SER A 28 6.85 -48.72 -7.04
CA SER A 28 7.37 -49.25 -5.77
C SER A 28 8.56 -48.43 -5.26
N ALA A 29 9.45 -47.97 -6.15
CA ALA A 29 10.57 -47.11 -5.79
C ALA A 29 10.11 -45.76 -5.22
N LEU A 30 9.11 -45.12 -5.84
CA LEU A 30 8.51 -43.87 -5.34
C LEU A 30 7.89 -44.06 -3.95
N ARG A 31 7.13 -45.15 -3.75
CA ARG A 31 6.54 -45.46 -2.44
C ARG A 31 7.59 -45.71 -1.37
N ARG A 32 8.70 -46.37 -1.71
CA ARG A 32 9.81 -46.60 -0.78
C ARG A 32 10.46 -45.28 -0.36
N LYS A 33 10.79 -44.41 -1.32
CA LYS A 33 11.36 -43.08 -1.03
C LYS A 33 10.46 -42.27 -0.11
N HIS A 34 9.16 -42.24 -0.40
CA HIS A 34 8.19 -41.55 0.45
C HIS A 34 8.19 -42.12 1.89
N LYS A 35 8.22 -43.45 2.05
CA LYS A 35 8.29 -44.09 3.37
C LYS A 35 9.57 -43.73 4.13
N GLU A 36 10.71 -43.68 3.43
CA GLU A 36 12.00 -43.25 3.98
C GLU A 36 11.95 -41.79 4.45
N GLU A 37 11.42 -40.88 3.63
CA GLU A 37 11.22 -39.46 3.98
C GLU A 37 10.31 -39.29 5.20
N MET A 38 9.18 -40.00 5.25
CA MET A 38 8.29 -39.99 6.43
C MET A 38 9.01 -40.49 7.69
N SER A 39 9.81 -41.56 7.58
CA SER A 39 10.59 -42.07 8.71
C SER A 39 11.66 -41.09 9.18
N MET A 40 12.32 -40.40 8.25
CA MET A 40 13.34 -39.38 8.55
C MET A 40 12.73 -38.11 9.15
N ASN A 41 11.50 -37.76 8.76
CA ASN A 41 10.76 -36.67 9.38
C ASN A 41 10.28 -37.04 10.79
N ALA A 42 9.82 -38.29 10.97
CA ALA A 42 9.38 -38.81 12.27
C ALA A 42 10.53 -38.91 13.29
N SER A 43 11.77 -39.13 12.84
CA SER A 43 12.97 -39.12 13.71
C SER A 43 13.43 -37.72 14.10
N ARG A 44 12.82 -36.66 13.56
CA ARG A 44 13.12 -35.24 13.89
C ARG A 44 11.88 -34.51 14.44
N PRO A 45 11.22 -35.02 15.49
CA PRO A 45 9.97 -34.45 16.02
C PRO A 45 10.16 -33.02 16.56
N HIS A 46 11.38 -32.64 16.95
CA HIS A 46 11.72 -31.30 17.44
C HIS A 46 11.89 -30.24 16.34
N HIS A 47 11.93 -30.62 15.07
CA HIS A 47 12.11 -29.67 13.98
C HIS A 47 10.87 -28.79 13.77
N LEU A 48 9.67 -29.37 13.90
CA LEU A 48 8.41 -28.64 13.71
C LEU A 48 8.21 -27.56 14.80
N PRO A 49 8.36 -27.83 16.10
CA PRO A 49 8.24 -26.80 17.13
C PRO A 49 9.29 -25.68 17.01
N VAL A 50 10.52 -26.01 16.58
CA VAL A 50 11.58 -25.01 16.37
C VAL A 50 11.19 -24.08 15.21
N LEU A 51 10.78 -24.62 14.08
CA LEU A 51 10.31 -23.81 12.94
C LEU A 51 9.09 -22.97 13.28
N GLN A 52 8.15 -23.51 14.07
CA GLN A 52 6.98 -22.75 14.54
C GLN A 52 7.41 -21.57 15.41
N LYS A 53 8.33 -21.80 16.35
CA LYS A 53 8.87 -20.73 17.20
C LYS A 53 9.63 -19.68 16.40
N GLU A 54 10.47 -20.09 15.45
CA GLU A 54 11.17 -19.15 14.55
C GLU A 54 10.19 -18.34 13.70
N HIS A 55 9.14 -18.98 13.19
CA HIS A 55 8.07 -18.32 12.46
C HIS A 55 7.32 -17.30 13.32
N GLU A 56 6.93 -17.67 14.53
CA GLU A 56 6.27 -16.75 15.48
C GLU A 56 7.15 -15.55 15.84
N GLN A 57 8.45 -15.79 16.06
CA GLN A 57 9.41 -14.72 16.33
C GLN A 57 9.56 -13.78 15.13
N GLU A 58 9.65 -14.33 13.92
CA GLU A 58 9.74 -13.52 12.70
C GLU A 58 8.46 -12.73 12.45
N MET A 59 7.30 -13.35 12.63
CA MET A 59 6.01 -12.68 12.55
C MET A 59 5.91 -11.52 13.54
N HIS A 60 6.32 -11.73 14.79
CA HIS A 60 6.36 -10.68 15.79
C HIS A 60 7.30 -9.54 15.40
N ARG A 61 8.49 -9.87 14.89
CA ARG A 61 9.48 -8.89 14.41
C ARG A 61 8.94 -8.05 13.26
N LEU A 62 8.29 -8.68 12.29
CA LEU A 62 7.70 -8.01 11.13
C LEU A 62 6.56 -7.07 11.55
N LEU A 63 5.67 -7.53 12.42
CA LEU A 63 4.58 -6.71 12.95
C LEU A 63 5.10 -5.48 13.70
N LYS A 64 6.13 -5.67 14.54
CA LYS A 64 6.77 -4.57 15.24
C LYS A 64 7.39 -3.56 14.27
N ASN A 65 8.18 -4.05 13.31
CA ASN A 65 8.83 -3.21 12.30
C ASN A 65 7.80 -2.43 11.46
N GLN A 66 6.69 -3.06 11.09
CA GLN A 66 5.60 -2.41 10.36
C GLN A 66 4.97 -1.30 11.20
N THR A 67 4.68 -1.57 12.48
CA THR A 67 4.10 -0.60 13.41
C THR A 67 5.02 0.60 13.60
N ASP A 68 6.32 0.34 13.79
CA ASP A 68 7.34 1.39 13.94
C ASP A 68 7.49 2.20 12.64
N ALA A 69 7.49 1.55 11.48
CA ALA A 69 7.54 2.22 10.18
C ALA A 69 6.34 3.13 9.94
N LEU A 70 5.12 2.68 10.28
CA LEU A 70 3.91 3.48 10.19
C LEU A 70 3.96 4.68 11.13
N ARG A 71 4.42 4.48 12.38
CA ARG A 71 4.60 5.57 13.35
C ARG A 71 5.59 6.62 12.84
N ASN A 72 6.75 6.18 12.34
CA ASN A 72 7.77 7.06 11.79
C ASN A 72 7.27 7.83 10.57
N LEU A 73 6.48 7.19 9.71
CA LEU A 73 5.85 7.87 8.58
C LEU A 73 4.90 8.97 9.04
N SER A 74 4.02 8.68 9.99
CA SER A 74 3.08 9.66 10.56
C SER A 74 3.80 10.87 11.16
N LEU A 75 4.91 10.65 11.87
CA LEU A 75 5.72 11.74 12.44
C LEU A 75 6.35 12.61 11.35
N ARG A 76 6.89 11.99 10.28
CA ARG A 76 7.43 12.75 9.14
C ARG A 76 6.37 13.55 8.40
N ILE A 77 5.17 13.02 8.25
CA ILE A 77 4.06 13.74 7.65
C ILE A 77 3.69 14.95 8.51
N LEU A 78 3.57 14.77 9.83
CA LEU A 78 3.26 15.86 10.74
C LEU A 78 4.30 16.98 10.68
N ASP A 79 5.59 16.63 10.76
CA ASP A 79 6.70 17.58 10.67
C ASP A 79 6.71 18.35 9.34
N SER A 80 6.47 17.64 8.23
CA SER A 80 6.36 18.27 6.92
C SER A 80 5.17 19.24 6.82
N LEU A 81 4.02 18.88 7.40
CA LEU A 81 2.83 19.74 7.43
C LEU A 81 3.06 20.98 8.30
N ASP A 82 3.67 20.81 9.47
CA ASP A 82 4.01 21.92 10.37
C ASP A 82 5.00 22.88 9.70
N GLY A 83 6.03 22.35 9.03
CA GLY A 83 6.97 23.16 8.24
C GLY A 83 6.28 23.98 7.16
N ARG A 84 5.27 23.41 6.48
CA ARG A 84 4.46 24.13 5.47
C ARG A 84 3.61 25.23 6.10
N VAL A 85 3.01 24.99 7.27
CA VAL A 85 2.23 26.02 8.00
C VAL A 85 3.13 27.19 8.40
N VAL A 86 4.34 26.91 8.90
CA VAL A 86 5.31 27.94 9.28
C VAL A 86 5.70 28.81 8.08
N GLU A 87 5.99 28.20 6.93
CA GLU A 87 6.34 28.92 5.71
C GLU A 87 5.18 29.78 5.17
N GLN A 88 3.96 29.26 5.23
CA GLN A 88 2.77 30.01 4.84
C GLN A 88 2.58 31.23 5.76
N GLN A 89 2.71 31.05 7.08
CA GLN A 89 2.63 32.16 8.02
C GLN A 89 3.72 33.21 7.79
N LEU A 90 4.97 32.78 7.56
CA LEU A 90 6.08 33.69 7.26
C LEU A 90 5.81 34.50 5.99
N THR A 91 5.23 33.86 4.97
CA THR A 91 4.90 34.52 3.71
C THR A 91 3.78 35.55 3.90
N LEU A 92 2.70 35.19 4.59
CA LEU A 92 1.57 36.09 4.84
C LEU A 92 1.94 37.26 5.75
N GLU A 93 2.81 37.03 6.73
CA GLU A 93 3.36 38.08 7.59
C GLU A 93 4.22 39.06 6.79
N ARG A 94 5.08 38.57 5.88
CA ARG A 94 5.91 39.41 5.00
C ARG A 94 5.09 40.25 4.03
N ILE A 95 3.98 39.72 3.53
CA ILE A 95 3.04 40.44 2.63
C ILE A 95 2.20 41.46 3.44
N GLY A 96 2.22 41.38 4.77
CA GLY A 96 1.49 42.30 5.64
C GLY A 96 -0.01 42.04 5.68
N VAL A 97 -0.45 40.80 5.45
CA VAL A 97 -1.88 40.46 5.48
C VAL A 97 -2.40 40.60 6.92
N PRO A 98 -3.38 41.48 7.19
CA PRO A 98 -3.94 41.65 8.54
C PRO A 98 -4.52 40.34 9.07
N ALA A 99 -4.43 40.12 10.38
CA ALA A 99 -4.82 38.88 11.09
C ALA A 99 -3.97 37.62 10.83
N PHE A 100 -3.02 37.63 9.89
CA PHE A 100 -2.09 36.54 9.62
C PHE A 100 -0.70 36.82 10.17
N LEU A 101 -0.59 36.80 11.51
CA LEU A 101 0.67 36.89 12.23
C LEU A 101 1.23 35.49 12.50
N ARG A 102 2.57 35.37 12.53
CA ARG A 102 3.24 34.14 12.95
C ARG A 102 2.86 33.84 14.40
N THR A 103 2.41 32.61 14.64
CA THR A 103 1.98 32.17 15.96
C THR A 103 2.13 30.66 16.11
N THR A 104 2.48 30.21 17.31
CA THR A 104 2.55 28.79 17.68
C THR A 104 1.28 28.32 18.41
N ASN A 105 0.31 29.20 18.64
CA ASN A 105 -0.95 28.84 19.30
C ASN A 105 -1.84 28.05 18.34
N ALA A 106 -2.03 26.77 18.62
CA ALA A 106 -2.82 25.86 17.78
C ALA A 106 -4.25 26.36 17.49
N GLN A 107 -4.92 27.03 18.44
CA GLN A 107 -6.28 27.53 18.20
C GLN A 107 -6.27 28.68 17.19
N ILE A 108 -5.30 29.59 17.28
CA ILE A 108 -5.16 30.70 16.34
C ILE A 108 -4.76 30.19 14.96
N ILE A 109 -3.84 29.22 14.87
CA ILE A 109 -3.47 28.57 13.60
C ILE A 109 -4.70 27.97 12.93
N ARG A 110 -5.55 27.24 13.67
CA ARG A 110 -6.80 26.67 13.13
C ARG A 110 -7.75 27.73 12.60
N ILE A 111 -7.86 28.88 13.29
CA ILE A 111 -8.69 30.00 12.85
C ILE A 111 -8.11 30.59 11.55
N GLN A 112 -6.80 30.86 11.51
CA GLN A 112 -6.11 31.35 10.30
C GLN A 112 -6.34 30.41 9.11
N MET A 113 -6.19 29.10 9.30
CA MET A 113 -6.46 28.09 8.26
C MET A 113 -7.91 28.12 7.76
N ARG A 114 -8.89 28.29 8.65
CA ARG A 114 -10.31 28.40 8.26
C ARG A 114 -10.59 29.67 7.46
N ILE A 115 -10.01 30.80 7.86
CA ILE A 115 -10.15 32.07 7.13
C ILE A 115 -9.55 31.92 5.73
N LEU A 116 -8.37 31.31 5.60
CA LEU A 116 -7.74 31.04 4.29
C LEU A 116 -8.59 30.15 3.40
N ASP A 117 -9.13 29.07 3.95
CA ASP A 117 -10.06 28.18 3.24
C ASP A 117 -11.29 28.95 2.75
N TRP A 118 -11.84 29.86 3.55
CA TRP A 118 -12.94 30.73 3.13
C TRP A 118 -12.55 31.70 2.02
N ILE A 119 -11.42 32.40 2.13
CA ILE A 119 -10.93 33.32 1.10
C ILE A 119 -10.76 32.57 -0.23
N VAL A 120 -10.15 31.38 -0.21
CA VAL A 120 -9.96 30.53 -1.41
C VAL A 120 -11.28 30.04 -1.98
N ARG A 121 -12.25 29.69 -1.13
CA ARG A 121 -13.60 29.29 -1.59
C ARG A 121 -14.37 30.46 -2.20
N LEU A 122 -14.26 31.65 -1.61
CA LEU A 122 -14.92 32.86 -2.12
C LEU A 122 -14.30 33.31 -3.45
N SER A 123 -12.98 33.25 -3.61
CA SER A 123 -12.32 33.62 -4.87
C SER A 123 -12.66 32.68 -6.03
N ARG A 124 -12.98 31.42 -5.74
CA ARG A 124 -13.43 30.43 -6.73
C ARG A 124 -14.90 30.54 -7.09
N ARG A 125 -15.71 31.24 -6.28
CA ARG A 125 -17.08 31.60 -6.67
C ARG A 125 -16.98 32.83 -7.56
N SER A 126 -17.55 32.77 -8.76
CA SER A 126 -17.85 33.98 -9.51
C SER A 126 -18.78 34.83 -8.63
N LEU A 127 -18.31 35.98 -8.15
CA LEU A 127 -19.23 36.98 -7.62
C LEU A 127 -20.30 37.21 -8.68
N PRO A 128 -21.60 37.29 -8.34
CA PRO A 128 -22.58 37.79 -9.29
C PRO A 128 -22.06 39.15 -9.74
N GLN A 129 -21.71 39.26 -11.03
CA GLN A 129 -21.45 40.57 -11.62
C GLN A 129 -22.65 41.42 -11.26
N SER A 130 -22.41 42.54 -10.59
CA SER A 130 -23.40 43.61 -10.51
C SER A 130 -23.73 43.98 -11.94
N SER A 131 -24.78 43.35 -12.47
CA SER A 131 -25.37 43.69 -13.74
C SER A 131 -25.74 45.17 -13.69
N SER A 132 -25.24 45.88 -14.72
CA SER A 132 -25.49 47.27 -15.11
C SER A 132 -25.01 48.37 -14.16
N LEU A 133 -23.76 48.82 -14.35
CA LEU A 133 -23.44 50.24 -14.35
C LEU A 133 -23.52 50.74 -15.81
N SER A 134 -24.62 51.41 -16.13
CA SER A 134 -24.83 52.32 -17.26
C SER A 134 -25.52 53.52 -16.61
N THR A 135 -24.99 54.73 -16.52
CA THR A 135 -24.26 55.61 -17.47
C THR A 135 -23.61 56.76 -16.67
N PRO A 136 -22.71 57.59 -17.25
CA PRO A 136 -22.10 58.70 -16.54
C PRO A 136 -23.04 59.91 -16.53
N GLU A 137 -23.51 60.32 -15.34
CA GLU A 137 -24.13 61.63 -15.15
C GLU A 137 -23.34 62.46 -14.13
N THR A 138 -22.96 63.64 -14.60
CA THR A 138 -22.25 64.72 -13.92
C THR A 138 -23.09 65.25 -12.76
N ILE A 139 -22.72 65.00 -11.49
CA ILE A 139 -23.27 65.75 -10.35
C ILE A 139 -22.18 66.09 -9.32
N SER A 140 -21.72 67.33 -9.43
CA SER A 140 -21.47 68.32 -8.38
C SER A 140 -20.75 67.89 -7.08
N SER A 141 -19.57 68.47 -6.93
CA SER A 141 -18.77 68.55 -5.71
C SER A 141 -19.38 69.51 -4.68
N THR A 142 -20.03 68.98 -3.64
CA THR A 142 -20.17 69.67 -2.35
C THR A 142 -20.55 68.68 -1.24
N TRP A 143 -19.61 68.41 -0.33
CA TRP A 143 -19.90 67.82 0.98
C TRP A 143 -20.31 68.94 1.97
N PRO A 144 -21.39 68.81 2.75
CA PRO A 144 -21.79 69.79 3.77
C PRO A 144 -21.17 69.45 5.15
N PRO A 145 -21.23 70.39 6.13
CA PRO A 145 -20.23 70.57 7.19
C PRO A 145 -20.24 69.55 8.34
#